data_AF-A0A4Y2RMF5-F1
#
_entry.id   AF-A0A4Y2RMF5-F1
#
_cell.length_a   1.000
_cell.length_b   1.000
_cell.length_c   1.000
_cell.angle_alpha   90.00
_cell.angle_beta   90.00
_cell.angle_gamma   90.00
#
_symmetry.space_group_name_H-M   'P 1'
#
loop_
_entity.id
_entity.type
_entity.pdbx_description
1 polymer ?
#
loop_
_entity_poly.entity_id
_entity_poly.type
_entity_poly.pdbx_seq_one_letter_code
_entity_poly.pdbx_strand_id
1 'polypeptide(L)'
;MVYGSARPTVLRRLDTIHHSALRICTGAFRTSPVESLYIISHQLPLDSRRQKISALYSFRAQSVRNHPINRLSLPAGLRRLYAARPSHILPLCERTKMLLHDSDLNNVSVQFSDFFTFPPWDSPQFSFLNPFSGFDKSSTAPITFQQLFHHHRYQYSSFVPIFTDGSKSDGHVDCCISI
;
A
#
# COMPACT_ATOMS: atom_id res chain seq x y z
N MET A 1 -10.62 7.49 -10.80
CA MET A 1 -10.95 6.40 -11.75
C MET A 1 -11.49 5.22 -10.94
N VAL A 2 -12.64 4.64 -11.29
CA VAL A 2 -13.31 3.58 -10.50
C VAL A 2 -13.21 2.24 -11.22
N TYR A 3 -12.35 1.34 -10.73
CA TYR A 3 -12.10 0.04 -11.36
C TYR A 3 -13.34 -0.87 -11.32
N GLY A 4 -13.58 -1.59 -12.43
CA GLY A 4 -14.66 -2.57 -12.54
C GLY A 4 -16.08 -2.00 -12.67
N SER A 5 -16.25 -0.71 -12.97
CA SER A 5 -17.59 -0.10 -13.15
C SER A 5 -18.15 -0.20 -14.57
N ALA A 6 -17.36 -0.71 -15.52
CA ALA A 6 -17.83 -0.97 -16.88
C ALA A 6 -18.64 -2.29 -16.93
N ARG A 7 -19.53 -2.41 -17.91
CA ARG A 7 -20.31 -3.65 -18.10
C ARG A 7 -19.40 -4.86 -18.28
N PRO A 8 -19.78 -6.05 -17.77
CA PRO A 8 -19.01 -7.28 -17.95
C PRO A 8 -18.67 -7.58 -19.42
N THR A 9 -19.59 -7.30 -20.34
CA THR A 9 -19.38 -7.46 -21.79
C THR A 9 -18.24 -6.61 -22.32
N VAL A 10 -18.07 -5.39 -21.80
CA VAL A 10 -16.97 -4.47 -22.17
C VAL A 10 -15.67 -4.95 -21.54
N LEU A 11 -15.70 -5.36 -20.27
CA LEU A 11 -14.53 -5.86 -19.56
C LEU A 11 -13.96 -7.14 -20.19
N ARG A 12 -14.82 -8.06 -20.65
CA ARG A 12 -14.40 -9.30 -21.32
C ARG A 12 -13.57 -9.08 -22.58
N ARG A 13 -13.75 -7.95 -23.28
CA ARG A 13 -12.93 -7.62 -24.45
C ARG A 13 -11.46 -7.40 -24.09
N LEU A 14 -11.18 -6.95 -22.86
CA LEU A 14 -9.82 -6.80 -22.36
C LEU A 14 -9.15 -8.14 -22.06
N ASP A 15 -9.93 -9.17 -21.71
CA ASP A 15 -9.37 -10.50 -21.45
C ASP A 15 -8.74 -11.08 -22.72
N THR A 16 -9.41 -10.94 -23.87
CA THR A 16 -8.84 -11.37 -25.16
C THR A 16 -7.52 -10.68 -25.47
N ILE A 17 -7.45 -9.36 -25.30
CA ILE A 17 -6.22 -8.58 -25.54
C ILE A 17 -5.12 -9.02 -24.56
N HIS A 18 -5.46 -9.19 -23.29
CA HIS A 18 -4.52 -9.61 -22.26
C HIS A 18 -3.95 -11.01 -22.53
N HIS A 19 -4.81 -11.99 -22.87
CA HIS A 19 -4.36 -13.35 -23.19
C HIS A 19 -3.49 -13.38 -24.44
N SER A 20 -3.85 -12.62 -25.48
CA SER A 20 -3.02 -12.50 -26.68
C SER A 20 -1.64 -11.90 -26.35
N ALA A 21 -1.59 -10.85 -25.53
CA ALA A 21 -0.33 -10.26 -25.10
C ALA A 21 0.52 -11.25 -24.31
N LEU A 22 -0.06 -11.97 -23.34
CA LEU A 22 0.66 -12.99 -22.58
C LEU A 22 1.30 -14.04 -23.50
N ARG A 23 0.55 -14.56 -24.49
CA ARG A 23 1.09 -15.54 -25.44
C ARG A 23 2.27 -15.00 -26.24
N ILE A 24 2.18 -13.76 -26.70
CA ILE A 24 3.27 -13.12 -27.45
C ILE A 24 4.49 -12.97 -26.55
N CYS A 25 4.31 -12.44 -25.33
CA CYS A 25 5.40 -12.22 -24.39
C CYS A 25 6.06 -13.53 -23.93
N THR A 26 5.30 -14.61 -23.76
CA THR A 26 5.83 -15.91 -23.31
C THR A 26 6.22 -16.84 -24.46
N GLY A 27 6.02 -16.45 -25.72
CA GLY A 27 6.22 -17.32 -26.88
C GLY A 27 5.30 -18.56 -26.92
N ALA A 28 4.17 -18.52 -26.21
CA ALA A 28 3.27 -19.67 -26.12
C ALA A 28 2.41 -19.81 -27.38
N PHE A 29 2.01 -21.04 -27.71
CA PHE A 29 1.10 -21.29 -28.82
C PHE A 29 -0.22 -20.54 -28.65
N ARG A 30 -0.88 -20.22 -29.77
CA ARG A 30 -2.21 -19.58 -29.77
C ARG A 30 -3.26 -20.40 -29.01
N THR A 31 -3.07 -21.71 -28.92
CA THR A 31 -3.96 -22.69 -28.29
C THR A 31 -3.59 -23.06 -26.86
N SER A 32 -2.46 -22.59 -26.31
CA SER A 32 -2.07 -22.91 -24.93
C SER A 32 -3.17 -22.54 -23.92
N PRO A 33 -3.42 -23.31 -22.86
CA PRO A 33 -4.43 -22.94 -21.86
C PRO A 33 -4.11 -21.61 -21.18
N VAL A 34 -5.13 -20.78 -20.92
CA VAL A 34 -4.96 -19.45 -20.30
C VAL A 34 -4.43 -19.56 -18.87
N GLU A 35 -4.87 -20.54 -18.10
CA GLU A 35 -4.38 -20.79 -16.74
C GLU A 35 -2.86 -21.05 -16.71
N SER A 36 -2.36 -21.82 -17.67
CA SER A 36 -0.91 -22.04 -17.83
C SER A 36 -0.16 -20.75 -18.13
N LEU A 37 -0.75 -19.84 -18.92
CA LEU A 37 -0.14 -18.53 -19.20
C LEU A 37 -0.04 -17.68 -17.94
N TYR A 38 -1.07 -17.65 -17.10
CA TYR A 38 -1.03 -16.91 -15.84
C TYR A 38 0.07 -17.40 -14.92
N ILE A 39 0.23 -18.73 -14.80
CA ILE A 39 1.28 -19.35 -13.99
C ILE A 39 2.67 -18.98 -14.52
N ILE A 40 2.92 -19.19 -15.82
CA ILE A 40 4.24 -18.95 -16.43
C ILE A 40 4.62 -17.47 -16.41
N SER A 41 3.65 -16.56 -16.61
CA SER A 41 3.89 -15.12 -16.64
C SER A 41 3.83 -14.45 -15.25
N HIS A 42 3.51 -15.21 -14.21
CA HIS A 42 3.21 -14.70 -12.86
C HIS A 42 2.18 -13.56 -12.86
N GLN A 43 1.18 -13.63 -13.76
CA GLN A 43 0.12 -12.64 -13.87
C GLN A 43 -1.20 -13.17 -13.30
N LEU A 44 -1.93 -12.29 -12.61
CA LEU A 44 -3.29 -12.57 -12.15
C LEU A 44 -4.29 -12.37 -13.30
N PRO A 45 -5.39 -13.15 -13.32
CA PRO A 45 -6.55 -12.83 -14.15
C PRO A 45 -6.99 -11.38 -13.94
N LEU A 46 -7.44 -10.72 -15.00
CA LEU A 46 -7.81 -9.30 -14.93
C LEU A 46 -8.92 -9.03 -13.91
N ASP A 47 -9.82 -9.99 -13.69
CA ASP A 47 -10.86 -9.86 -12.69
C ASP A 47 -10.31 -9.80 -11.27
N SER A 48 -9.51 -10.79 -10.88
CA SER A 48 -8.79 -10.81 -9.61
C SER A 48 -7.90 -9.57 -9.43
N ARG A 49 -7.27 -9.09 -10.52
CA ARG A 49 -6.49 -7.85 -10.49
C ARG A 49 -7.37 -6.63 -10.19
N ARG A 50 -8.56 -6.52 -10.78
CA ARG A 50 -9.52 -5.44 -10.49
C ARG A 50 -10.03 -5.50 -9.05
N GLN A 51 -10.30 -6.71 -8.53
CA GLN A 51 -10.68 -6.92 -7.14
C GLN A 51 -9.57 -6.47 -6.18
N LYS A 52 -8.33 -6.92 -6.40
CA LYS A 52 -7.15 -6.49 -5.63
C LYS A 52 -6.99 -4.97 -5.61
N ILE A 53 -7.06 -4.33 -6.77
CA ILE A 53 -6.94 -2.86 -6.87
C ILE A 53 -8.09 -2.16 -6.13
N SER A 54 -9.32 -2.68 -6.23
CA SER A 54 -10.49 -2.12 -5.54
C SER A 54 -10.32 -2.22 -4.02
N ALA A 55 -9.86 -3.37 -3.51
CA ALA A 55 -9.57 -3.58 -2.09
C ALA A 55 -8.45 -2.64 -1.58
N LEU A 56 -7.34 -2.55 -2.32
CA LEU A 56 -6.24 -1.62 -2.01
C LEU A 56 -6.72 -0.18 -1.95
N TYR A 57 -7.56 0.22 -2.90
CA TYR A 57 -8.14 1.55 -2.91
C TYR A 57 -9.06 1.79 -1.70
N SER A 58 -9.86 0.81 -1.29
CA SER A 58 -10.68 0.93 -0.08
C SER A 58 -9.84 1.07 1.19
N PHE A 59 -8.77 0.29 1.34
CA PHE A 59 -7.85 0.44 2.48
C PHE A 59 -7.15 1.79 2.47
N ARG A 60 -6.70 2.26 1.30
CA ARG A 60 -6.12 3.60 1.16
C ARG A 60 -7.13 4.71 1.51
N ALA A 61 -8.39 4.55 1.13
CA ALA A 61 -9.44 5.50 1.52
C ALA A 61 -9.71 5.48 3.03
N GLN A 62 -9.65 4.30 3.66
CA GLN A 62 -9.82 4.14 5.11
C GLN A 62 -8.67 4.75 5.90
N SER A 63 -7.43 4.70 5.39
CA SER A 63 -6.28 5.31 6.05
C SER A 63 -6.28 6.85 6.00
N VAL A 64 -7.12 7.47 5.19
CA VAL A 64 -7.24 8.93 5.10
C VAL A 64 -8.40 9.42 5.98
N ARG A 65 -8.08 10.27 6.96
CA ARG A 65 -9.08 10.91 7.82
C ARG A 65 -10.07 11.70 6.95
N ASN A 66 -11.36 11.55 7.22
CA ASN A 66 -12.45 12.25 6.51
C ASN A 66 -12.50 12.01 4.99
N HIS A 67 -11.98 10.89 4.48
CA HIS A 67 -12.07 10.59 3.05
C HIS A 67 -13.54 10.53 2.55
N PRO A 68 -13.90 11.20 1.43
CA PRO A 68 -15.28 11.29 0.96
C PRO A 68 -15.97 9.94 0.76
N ILE A 69 -15.23 8.94 0.29
CA ILE A 69 -15.78 7.60 0.03
C ILE A 69 -16.21 6.88 1.31
N ASN A 70 -15.58 7.17 2.45
CA ASN A 70 -15.97 6.57 3.73
C ASN A 70 -17.33 7.11 4.20
N ARG A 71 -17.78 8.27 3.68
CA ARG A 71 -19.10 8.85 3.96
C ARG A 71 -20.18 8.35 3.00
N LEU A 72 -19.81 7.67 1.91
CA LEU A 72 -20.76 7.14 0.94
C LEU A 72 -21.35 5.82 1.45
N SER A 73 -22.58 5.88 1.94
CA SER A 73 -23.40 4.71 2.23
C SER A 73 -24.54 4.59 1.23
N LEU A 74 -24.86 3.37 0.81
CA LEU A 74 -26.00 3.13 -0.06
C LEU A 74 -27.32 3.18 0.75
N PRO A 75 -28.25 4.11 0.45
CA PRO A 75 -29.53 4.17 1.17
C PRO A 75 -30.33 2.88 1.01
N ALA A 76 -31.12 2.52 2.03
CA ALA A 76 -31.88 1.27 2.05
C ALA A 76 -32.85 1.09 0.86
N GLY A 77 -33.46 2.19 0.37
CA GLY A 77 -34.30 2.17 -0.83
C GLY A 77 -33.52 1.79 -2.08
N LEU A 78 -32.33 2.37 -2.27
CA LEU A 78 -31.48 2.10 -3.42
C LEU A 78 -30.91 0.68 -3.37
N ARG A 79 -30.60 0.16 -2.16
CA ARG A 79 -30.16 -1.22 -1.97
C ARG A 79 -31.19 -2.24 -2.46
N ARG A 80 -32.48 -2.01 -2.19
CA ARG A 80 -33.59 -2.83 -2.72
C ARG A 80 -33.67 -2.77 -4.24
N LEU A 81 -33.47 -1.59 -4.84
CA LEU A 81 -33.48 -1.43 -6.31
C LEU A 81 -32.32 -2.19 -6.98
N TYR A 82 -31.12 -2.13 -6.41
CA TYR A 82 -29.98 -2.91 -6.91
C TYR A 82 -30.19 -4.42 -6.74
N ALA A 83 -30.77 -4.87 -5.63
CA ALA A 83 -31.12 -6.27 -5.43
C ALA A 83 -32.16 -6.76 -6.46
N ALA A 84 -33.14 -5.92 -6.81
CA ALA A 84 -34.13 -6.23 -7.84
C ALA A 84 -33.59 -6.15 -9.28
N ARG A 85 -32.42 -5.55 -9.49
CA ARG A 85 -31.79 -5.37 -10.82
C ARG A 85 -30.32 -5.81 -10.81
N PRO A 86 -30.03 -7.12 -10.80
CA PRO A 86 -28.66 -7.64 -10.69
C PRO A 86 -27.72 -7.21 -11.83
N SER A 87 -28.27 -6.81 -12.98
CA SER A 87 -27.50 -6.30 -14.11
C SER A 87 -26.94 -4.89 -13.90
N HIS A 88 -27.46 -4.16 -12.91
CA HIS A 88 -26.95 -2.84 -12.54
C HIS A 88 -25.74 -2.98 -11.63
N ILE A 89 -24.64 -2.33 -12.02
CA ILE A 89 -23.38 -2.42 -11.30
C ILE A 89 -23.49 -1.61 -10.00
N LEU A 90 -23.28 -2.28 -8.86
CA LEU A 90 -23.27 -1.62 -7.56
C LEU A 90 -22.14 -0.57 -7.48
N PRO A 91 -22.34 0.51 -6.71
CA PRO A 91 -21.29 1.48 -6.42
C PRO A 91 -20.05 0.82 -5.82
N LEU A 92 -18.88 1.40 -6.09
CA LEU A 92 -17.59 0.85 -5.67
C LEU A 92 -17.56 0.51 -4.18
N CYS A 93 -18.01 1.44 -3.32
CA CYS A 93 -17.96 1.28 -1.88
C CYS A 93 -18.72 0.03 -1.40
N GLU A 94 -19.86 -0.28 -2.02
CA GLU A 94 -20.64 -1.49 -1.69
C GLU A 94 -19.96 -2.75 -2.24
N ARG A 95 -19.42 -2.70 -3.46
CA ARG A 95 -18.67 -3.84 -4.04
C ARG A 95 -17.43 -4.18 -3.21
N THR A 96 -16.69 -3.18 -2.73
CA THR A 96 -15.51 -3.42 -1.88
C THR A 96 -15.90 -3.94 -0.50
N LYS A 97 -17.01 -3.48 0.09
CA LYS A 97 -17.50 -4.05 1.36
C LYS A 97 -17.84 -5.54 1.21
N MET A 98 -18.52 -5.91 0.13
CA MET A 98 -18.81 -7.32 -0.17
C MET A 98 -17.53 -8.12 -0.38
N LEU A 99 -16.60 -7.61 -1.22
CA LEU A 99 -15.33 -8.27 -1.47
C LEU A 99 -14.51 -8.51 -0.19
N LEU A 100 -14.44 -7.51 0.69
CA LEU A 100 -13.73 -7.60 1.96
C LEU A 100 -14.43 -8.55 2.94
N HIS A 101 -15.75 -8.62 2.89
CA HIS A 101 -16.53 -9.60 3.64
C HIS A 101 -16.26 -11.03 3.16
N ASP A 102 -16.34 -11.25 1.86
CA ASP A 102 -16.12 -12.57 1.24
C ASP A 102 -14.68 -13.07 1.40
N SER A 103 -13.74 -12.17 1.70
CA SER A 103 -12.32 -12.47 1.93
C SER A 103 -11.92 -12.49 3.41
N ASP A 104 -12.87 -12.37 4.35
CA ASP A 104 -12.61 -12.26 5.81
C ASP A 104 -11.68 -11.09 6.22
N LEU A 105 -11.61 -10.03 5.40
CA LEU A 105 -10.73 -8.87 5.61
C LEU A 105 -11.46 -7.66 6.22
N ASN A 106 -12.73 -7.80 6.62
CA ASN A 106 -13.51 -6.71 7.21
C ASN A 106 -12.96 -6.20 8.55
N ASN A 107 -12.25 -7.06 9.30
CA ASN A 107 -11.77 -6.74 10.65
C ASN A 107 -10.30 -6.27 10.67
N VAL A 108 -9.71 -6.03 9.51
CA VAL A 108 -8.33 -5.54 9.43
C VAL A 108 -8.28 -4.09 9.94
N SER A 109 -7.49 -3.86 10.98
CA SER A 109 -7.22 -2.50 11.48
C SER A 109 -6.32 -1.76 10.49
N VAL A 110 -6.85 -0.73 9.85
CA VAL A 110 -6.10 0.14 8.94
C VAL A 110 -5.51 1.30 9.74
N GLN A 111 -4.18 1.41 9.75
CA GLN A 111 -3.50 2.55 10.32
C GLN A 111 -3.77 3.82 9.50
N PHE A 112 -4.04 4.94 10.18
CA PHE A 112 -4.16 6.22 9.49
C PHE A 112 -2.82 6.63 8.87
N SER A 113 -2.89 7.17 7.65
CA SER A 113 -1.76 7.83 7.02
C SER A 113 -1.69 9.25 7.55
N ASP A 114 -0.63 9.56 8.28
CA ASP A 114 -0.27 10.94 8.54
C ASP A 114 0.32 11.52 7.23
N PHE A 115 -0.22 12.66 6.81
CA PHE A 115 0.31 13.40 5.67
C PHE A 115 1.30 14.42 6.19
N PHE A 116 2.38 14.65 5.45
CA PHE A 116 3.22 15.81 5.69
C PHE A 116 2.36 17.06 5.57
N THR A 117 2.44 17.91 6.59
CA THR A 117 1.75 19.22 6.63
C THR A 117 2.43 20.25 5.74
N PHE A 118 3.62 19.91 5.21
CA PHE A 118 4.40 20.70 4.29
C PHE A 118 4.47 20.02 2.91
N PRO A 119 4.59 20.78 1.82
CA PRO A 119 4.75 20.20 0.50
C PRO A 119 6.10 19.50 0.36
N PRO A 120 6.22 18.49 -0.54
CA PRO A 120 7.43 17.69 -0.64
C PRO A 120 8.68 18.45 -1.09
N TRP A 121 8.53 19.67 -1.64
CA TRP A 121 9.64 20.55 -2.02
C TRP A 121 10.10 21.47 -0.88
N ASP A 122 9.31 21.64 0.18
CA ASP A 122 9.74 22.35 1.38
C ASP A 122 10.22 21.32 2.39
N SER A 123 11.53 21.06 2.41
CA SER A 123 12.11 20.28 3.51
C SER A 123 12.04 21.14 4.77
N PRO A 124 11.44 20.66 5.87
CA PRO A 124 11.60 21.34 7.15
C PRO A 124 13.09 21.42 7.48
N GLN A 125 13.49 22.55 8.06
CA GLN A 125 14.85 22.70 8.58
C GLN A 125 14.99 21.74 9.77
N PHE A 126 15.78 20.68 9.61
CA PHE A 126 16.06 19.74 10.67
C PHE A 126 17.41 20.06 11.32
N SER A 127 17.46 19.86 12.63
CA SER A 127 18.71 19.95 13.39
C SER A 127 19.37 18.58 13.42
N PHE A 128 20.60 18.49 12.91
CA PHE A 128 21.39 17.28 13.03
C PHE A 128 22.05 17.22 14.42
N LEU A 129 21.70 16.18 15.19
CA LEU A 129 22.30 15.91 16.48
C LEU A 129 23.11 14.61 16.38
N ASN A 130 24.42 14.72 16.60
CA ASN A 130 25.30 13.56 16.67
C ASN A 130 25.84 13.39 18.09
N PRO A 131 25.20 12.58 18.96
CA PRO A 131 25.68 12.35 20.31
C PRO A 131 27.02 11.59 20.36
N PHE A 132 27.53 11.11 19.22
CA PHE A 132 28.75 10.32 19.11
C PHE A 132 29.97 11.08 18.56
N SER A 133 29.81 12.34 18.14
CA SER A 133 30.85 13.07 17.38
C SER A 133 32.19 13.26 18.12
N GLY A 134 32.21 13.12 19.45
CA GLY A 134 33.41 13.22 20.27
C GLY A 134 34.07 11.88 20.63
N PHE A 135 33.56 10.76 20.15
CA PHE A 135 34.01 9.41 20.54
C PHE A 135 34.63 8.67 19.35
N ASP A 136 35.91 8.31 19.48
CA ASP A 136 36.57 7.48 18.48
C ASP A 136 36.21 6.00 18.66
N LYS A 137 35.87 5.32 17.56
CA LYS A 137 35.39 3.93 17.55
C LYS A 137 36.46 2.91 17.96
N SER A 138 37.73 3.23 17.74
CA SER A 138 38.85 2.31 18.05
C SER A 138 39.26 2.35 19.52
N SER A 139 39.05 3.48 20.19
CA SER A 139 39.50 3.74 21.56
C SER A 139 38.37 3.75 22.59
N THR A 140 37.11 3.96 22.16
CA THR A 140 35.97 4.04 23.06
C THR A 140 35.36 2.66 23.31
N ALA A 141 35.16 2.32 24.59
CA ALA A 141 34.53 1.05 24.96
C ALA A 141 33.08 0.97 24.41
N PRO A 142 32.64 -0.20 23.91
CA PRO A 142 31.28 -0.37 23.36
C PRO A 142 30.15 0.03 24.32
N ILE A 143 30.36 -0.17 25.63
CA ILE A 143 29.39 0.20 26.66
C ILE A 143 29.12 1.70 26.71
N THR A 144 30.11 2.54 26.38
CA THR A 144 29.97 4.00 26.35
C THR A 144 29.01 4.42 25.23
N PHE A 145 29.11 3.81 24.05
CA PHE A 145 28.18 4.07 22.94
C PHE A 145 26.74 3.66 23.29
N GLN A 146 26.57 2.52 23.98
CA GLN A 146 25.25 2.08 24.44
C GLN A 146 24.65 3.07 25.44
N GLN A 147 25.44 3.53 26.42
CA GLN A 147 25.00 4.51 27.40
C GLN A 147 24.60 5.84 26.77
N LEU A 148 25.39 6.34 25.81
CA LEU A 148 25.08 7.56 25.05
C LEU A 148 23.77 7.42 24.27
N PHE A 149 23.58 6.28 23.59
CA PHE A 149 22.34 6.00 22.88
C PHE A 149 21.13 5.96 23.83
N HIS A 150 21.24 5.26 24.96
CA HIS A 150 20.15 5.18 25.94
C HIS A 150 19.81 6.55 26.55
N HIS A 151 20.83 7.35 26.86
CA HIS A 151 20.63 8.71 27.35
C HIS A 151 19.91 9.58 26.32
N HIS A 152 20.37 9.56 25.07
CA HIS A 152 19.73 10.28 23.97
C HIS A 152 18.29 9.81 23.75
N ARG A 153 18.04 8.50 23.75
CA ARG A 153 16.71 7.92 23.61
C ARG A 153 15.76 8.33 24.74
N TYR A 154 16.29 8.47 25.96
CA TYR A 154 15.54 8.92 27.13
C TYR A 154 15.16 10.41 27.03
N GLN A 155 16.10 11.26 26.60
CA GLN A 155 15.84 12.69 26.38
C GLN A 155 14.70 12.91 25.38
N TYR A 156 14.63 12.10 24.33
CA TYR A 156 13.55 12.16 23.34
C TYR A 156 12.52 11.04 23.51
N SER A 157 12.20 10.68 24.75
CA SER A 157 11.23 9.62 25.06
C SER A 157 9.82 9.91 24.54
N SER A 158 9.44 11.19 24.42
CA SER A 158 8.16 11.65 23.88
C SER A 158 8.02 11.56 22.36
N PHE A 159 9.13 11.32 21.63
CA PHE A 159 9.14 11.25 20.18
C PHE A 159 9.09 9.79 19.68
N VAL A 160 8.60 9.60 18.46
CA VAL A 160 8.51 8.29 17.81
C VAL A 160 9.85 7.98 17.14
N PRO A 161 10.58 6.93 17.57
CA PRO A 161 11.87 6.62 16.98
C PRO A 161 11.71 6.07 15.56
N ILE A 162 12.44 6.64 14.60
CA ILE A 162 12.53 6.14 13.23
C ILE A 162 13.94 5.60 13.00
N PHE A 163 14.03 4.30 12.73
CA PHE A 163 15.29 3.63 12.40
C PHE A 163 15.39 3.49 10.88
N THR A 164 16.40 4.11 10.28
CA THR A 164 16.72 3.92 8.86
C THR A 164 17.80 2.86 8.72
N ASP A 165 17.70 2.01 7.70
CA ASP A 165 18.84 1.20 7.26
C ASP A 165 20.03 2.14 6.99
N GLY A 166 21.16 1.85 7.63
CA GLY A 166 22.29 2.76 7.70
C GLY A 166 22.94 2.98 6.33
N SER A 167 23.24 4.23 5.98
CA SER A 167 23.97 4.51 4.76
C SER A 167 25.43 4.09 4.90
N LYS A 168 25.94 3.31 3.94
CA LYS A 168 27.36 3.00 3.81
C LYS A 168 28.02 4.01 2.86
N SER A 169 29.09 4.64 3.31
CA SER A 169 30.10 5.28 2.46
C SER A 169 31.37 4.42 2.44
N ASP A 170 32.28 4.68 1.50
CA ASP A 170 33.48 3.85 1.23
C ASP A 170 34.43 3.64 2.44
N GLY A 171 34.19 4.34 3.56
CA GLY A 171 34.93 4.14 4.82
C GLY A 171 34.09 4.19 6.11
N HIS A 172 32.76 4.31 6.03
CA HIS A 172 31.90 4.41 7.22
C HIS A 172 30.53 3.78 7.03
N VAL A 173 30.03 3.14 8.10
CA VAL A 173 28.66 2.64 8.19
C VAL A 173 27.99 3.42 9.29
N ASP A 174 27.06 4.29 8.93
CA ASP A 174 26.32 5.10 9.89
C ASP A 174 24.88 4.63 9.99
N CYS A 175 24.39 4.48 11.22
CA CYS A 175 22.96 4.31 11.48
C CYS A 175 22.39 5.69 11.83
N CYS A 176 21.46 6.20 11.02
CA CYS A 176 20.76 7.43 11.34
C CYS A 176 19.51 7.09 12.14
N ILE A 177 19.35 7.75 13.29
CA ILE A 177 18.11 7.74 14.06
C ILE A 177 17.50 9.11 13.86
N SER A 178 16.39 9.17 13.14
CA SER A 178 15.60 10.40 13.06
C SER A 178 14.57 10.36 14.19
N ILE A 179 14.40 11.50 14.86
CA ILE A 179 13.53 11.68 16.01
C ILE A 179 12.57 12.82 15.74
#